data_AF-I8AAS9-F1
#
_entry.id   AF-I8AAS9-F1
#
_cell.length_a   1.000
_cell.length_b   1.000
_cell.length_c   1.000
_cell.angle_alpha   90.00
_cell.angle_beta   90.00
_cell.angle_gamma   90.00
#
_symmetry.space_group_name_H-M   'P 1'
#
loop_
_entity.id
_entity.type
_entity.pdbx_description
1 polymer ?
#
loop_
_entity_poly.entity_id
_entity_poly.type
_entity_poly.pdbx_seq_one_letter_code
_entity_poly.pdbx_strand_id
1 'polypeptide(L)'
;MSSAYSALQITKYLSYLSLPAKYHAYVETPHLFPKDEAALTVLFRCQITRVPFENLSVYYSATRQPDIHPETLYSKMMGAEETGPTGRGGYCLEVNIFFHHILRGLGFDVYTVGARNRDRVNGVPQGDYGGW
;
A
#
# COMPACT_ATOMS: atom_id res chain seq x y z
N MET A 1 8.10 -13.98 5.80
CA MET A 1 6.81 -14.49 5.30
C MET A 1 6.67 -14.15 3.82
N SER A 2 5.98 -14.96 3.02
CA SER A 2 5.69 -14.67 1.61
C SER A 2 4.62 -13.57 1.47
N SER A 3 4.46 -13.03 0.26
CA SER A 3 3.28 -12.22 -0.07
C SER A 3 2.00 -12.99 0.17
N ALA A 4 0.93 -12.31 0.61
CA ALA A 4 -0.43 -12.85 0.59
C ALA A 4 -1.03 -12.78 -0.82
N TYR A 5 -0.57 -11.83 -1.64
CA TYR A 5 -1.10 -11.58 -2.98
C TYR A 5 -0.45 -12.45 -4.04
N SER A 6 -1.28 -12.97 -4.94
CA SER A 6 -0.91 -13.73 -6.12
C SER A 6 -0.20 -12.88 -7.18
N ALA A 7 0.50 -13.52 -8.11
CA ALA A 7 1.15 -12.82 -9.22
C ALA A 7 0.16 -11.98 -10.05
N LEU A 8 -1.07 -12.47 -10.26
CA LEU A 8 -2.11 -11.75 -10.97
C LEU A 8 -2.54 -10.48 -10.22
N GLN A 9 -2.68 -10.57 -8.89
CA GLN A 9 -2.97 -9.42 -8.05
C GLN A 9 -1.84 -8.37 -8.10
N ILE A 10 -0.58 -8.80 -8.08
CA ILE A 10 0.57 -7.89 -8.24
C ILE A 10 0.56 -7.23 -9.63
N THR A 11 0.33 -7.98 -10.71
CA THR A 11 0.22 -7.43 -12.06
C THR A 11 -0.93 -6.42 -12.15
N LYS A 12 -2.12 -6.73 -11.64
CA LYS A 12 -3.27 -5.81 -11.60
C LYS A 12 -2.94 -4.52 -10.85
N TYR A 13 -2.22 -4.62 -9.74
CA TYR A 13 -1.73 -3.47 -8.99
C TYR A 13 -0.74 -2.61 -9.80
N LEU A 14 0.28 -3.21 -10.44
CA LEU A 14 1.22 -2.45 -11.25
C LEU A 14 0.54 -1.77 -12.45
N SER A 15 -0.44 -2.41 -13.08
CA SER A 15 -1.25 -1.83 -14.15
C SER A 15 -2.09 -0.63 -13.71
N TYR A 16 -2.49 -0.60 -12.43
CA TYR A 16 -3.27 0.51 -11.86
C TYR A 16 -2.41 1.75 -11.56
N LEU A 17 -1.11 1.53 -11.28
CA LEU A 17 -0.18 2.61 -11.03
C LEU A 17 0.16 3.37 -12.32
N SER A 18 0.30 4.68 -12.22
CA SER A 18 0.85 5.52 -13.30
C SER A 18 2.38 5.43 -13.34
N LEU A 19 2.90 4.23 -13.64
CA LEU A 19 4.34 3.98 -13.70
C LEU A 19 4.99 4.73 -14.90
N PRO A 20 6.21 5.27 -14.75
CA PRO A 20 7.00 5.76 -15.88
C PRO A 20 7.26 4.65 -16.90
N ALA A 21 7.38 5.02 -18.19
CA ALA A 21 7.51 4.09 -19.31
C ALA A 21 8.62 3.03 -19.14
N LYS A 22 9.74 3.41 -18.52
CA LYS A 22 10.87 2.49 -18.25
C LYS A 22 10.52 1.31 -17.35
N TYR A 23 9.38 1.35 -16.64
CA TYR A 23 8.92 0.25 -15.78
C TYR A 23 7.76 -0.56 -16.37
N HIS A 24 7.22 -0.20 -17.55
CA HIS A 24 6.03 -0.86 -18.12
C HIS A 24 6.26 -2.34 -18.41
N ALA A 25 7.46 -2.73 -18.83
CA ALA A 25 7.82 -4.13 -19.08
C ALA A 25 7.70 -5.02 -17.83
N TYR A 26 7.81 -4.45 -16.62
CA TYR A 26 7.71 -5.21 -15.37
C TYR A 26 6.27 -5.48 -14.94
N VAL A 27 5.26 -4.90 -15.60
CA VAL A 27 3.85 -5.19 -15.32
C VAL A 27 3.53 -6.66 -15.64
N GLU A 28 4.04 -7.15 -16.78
CA GLU A 28 3.88 -8.54 -17.24
C GLU A 28 4.81 -9.51 -16.50
N THR A 29 5.93 -9.01 -15.97
CA THR A 29 6.91 -9.80 -15.21
C THR A 29 7.23 -9.18 -13.85
N PRO A 30 6.27 -9.11 -12.91
CA PRO A 30 6.45 -8.35 -11.66
C PRO A 30 7.64 -8.80 -10.80
N HIS A 31 7.97 -10.09 -10.85
CA HIS A 31 9.12 -10.65 -10.13
C HIS A 31 10.47 -10.10 -10.62
N LEU A 32 10.54 -9.47 -11.80
CA LEU A 32 11.72 -8.80 -12.34
C LEU A 32 11.78 -7.30 -12.02
N PHE A 33 10.78 -6.74 -11.35
CA PHE A 33 10.78 -5.32 -10.97
C PHE A 33 12.06 -4.98 -10.19
N PRO A 34 12.82 -3.90 -10.52
CA PRO A 34 14.11 -3.64 -9.89
C PRO A 34 13.99 -3.41 -8.38
N LYS A 35 14.90 -3.99 -7.60
CA LYS A 35 14.94 -3.88 -6.12
C LYS A 35 15.98 -2.86 -5.66
N ASP A 36 16.07 -1.74 -6.37
CA ASP A 36 16.94 -0.62 -6.03
C ASP A 36 16.14 0.56 -5.45
N GLU A 37 16.86 1.51 -4.85
CA GLU A 37 16.28 2.70 -4.23
C GLU A 37 15.45 3.54 -5.22
N ALA A 38 15.93 3.69 -6.46
CA ALA A 38 15.28 4.52 -7.46
C ALA A 38 13.92 3.91 -7.87
N ALA A 39 13.86 2.59 -8.07
CA ALA A 39 12.64 1.87 -8.37
C ALA A 39 11.68 1.87 -7.19
N LEU A 40 12.16 1.66 -5.96
CA LEU A 40 11.33 1.74 -4.76
C LEU A 40 10.74 3.14 -4.57
N THR A 41 11.53 4.19 -4.80
CA THR A 41 11.08 5.58 -4.72
C THR A 41 9.96 5.88 -5.72
N VAL A 42 10.12 5.42 -6.97
CA VAL A 42 9.07 5.58 -8.00
C VAL A 42 7.82 4.81 -7.62
N LEU A 43 7.97 3.54 -7.21
CA LEU A 43 6.86 2.69 -6.81
C LEU A 43 6.06 3.30 -5.64
N PHE A 44 6.76 3.76 -4.60
CA PHE A 44 6.13 4.39 -3.44
C PHE A 44 5.44 5.70 -3.80
N ARG A 45 6.06 6.53 -4.66
CA ARG A 45 5.41 7.76 -5.15
C ARG A 45 4.11 7.43 -5.89
N CYS A 46 4.13 6.45 -6.79
CA CYS A 46 2.93 6.03 -7.51
C CYS A 46 1.85 5.50 -6.54
N GLN A 47 2.23 4.70 -5.54
CA GLN A 47 1.34 4.19 -4.48
C GLN A 47 0.62 5.34 -3.76
N ILE A 48 1.37 6.30 -3.19
CA ILE A 48 0.77 7.37 -2.38
C ILE A 48 -0.06 8.36 -3.19
N THR A 49 0.17 8.44 -4.51
CA THR A 49 -0.67 9.26 -5.41
C THR A 49 -1.94 8.56 -5.87
N ARG A 50 -2.06 7.25 -5.65
CA ARG A 50 -3.13 6.42 -6.22
C ARG A 50 -3.99 5.73 -5.15
N VAL A 51 -3.44 5.49 -3.97
CA VAL A 51 -4.12 4.92 -2.80
C VAL A 51 -4.29 6.02 -1.74
N PRO A 52 -5.52 6.52 -1.50
CA PRO A 52 -5.74 7.58 -0.53
C PRO A 52 -5.40 7.18 0.91
N PHE A 53 -4.88 8.12 1.70
CA PHE A 53 -4.87 7.98 3.14
C PHE A 53 -6.21 8.48 3.70
N GLU A 54 -7.00 7.58 4.28
CA GLU A 54 -8.38 7.87 4.72
C GLU A 54 -8.81 7.00 5.92
N ASN A 55 -9.83 7.44 6.66
CA ASN A 55 -10.35 6.75 7.83
C ASN A 55 -11.87 6.52 7.76
N LEU A 56 -12.47 6.58 6.58
CA LEU A 56 -13.91 6.46 6.36
C LEU A 56 -14.46 5.13 6.90
N SER A 57 -13.71 4.02 6.78
CA SER A 57 -14.14 2.74 7.33
C SER A 57 -14.21 2.73 8.87
N VAL A 58 -13.42 3.56 9.55
CA VAL A 58 -13.49 3.71 11.02
C VAL A 58 -14.80 4.36 11.43
N TYR A 59 -15.23 5.40 10.70
CA TYR A 59 -16.39 6.20 11.08
C TYR A 59 -17.71 5.69 10.49
N TYR A 60 -17.69 5.10 9.30
CA TYR A 60 -18.90 4.85 8.50
C TYR A 60 -19.14 3.38 8.15
N SER A 61 -18.25 2.45 8.50
CA SER A 61 -18.57 1.03 8.35
C SER A 61 -19.60 0.59 9.40
N ALA A 62 -20.41 -0.43 9.07
CA ALA A 62 -21.42 -0.96 9.98
C ALA A 62 -20.81 -1.46 11.30
N THR A 63 -19.62 -2.05 11.24
CA THR A 63 -18.90 -2.57 12.41
C THR A 63 -18.04 -1.52 13.11
N ARG A 64 -17.71 -0.41 12.43
CA ARG A 64 -16.71 0.59 12.87
C ARG A 64 -15.36 -0.02 13.23
N GLN A 65 -15.07 -1.20 12.69
CA GLN A 65 -13.84 -1.94 12.90
C GLN A 65 -13.23 -2.24 11.52
N PRO A 66 -12.21 -1.48 11.11
CA PRO A 66 -11.47 -1.77 9.89
C PRO A 66 -10.84 -3.15 9.96
N ASP A 67 -11.06 -3.95 8.92
CA ASP A 67 -10.42 -5.25 8.76
C ASP A 67 -9.07 -5.08 8.05
N ILE A 68 -8.01 -5.54 8.71
CA ILE A 68 -6.62 -5.42 8.25
C ILE A 68 -6.09 -6.72 7.61
N HIS A 69 -6.93 -7.74 7.40
CA HIS A 69 -6.51 -8.94 6.68
C HIS A 69 -6.12 -8.59 5.23
N PRO A 70 -4.99 -9.09 4.71
CA PRO A 70 -4.47 -8.69 3.39
C PRO A 70 -5.49 -8.82 2.26
N GLU A 71 -6.28 -9.89 2.21
CA GLU A 71 -7.30 -10.10 1.15
C GLU A 71 -8.44 -9.08 1.22
N THR A 72 -8.87 -8.73 2.44
CA THR A 72 -9.87 -7.67 2.65
C THR A 72 -9.32 -6.32 2.20
N LEU A 73 -8.06 -6.02 2.51
CA LEU A 73 -7.37 -4.80 2.07
C LEU A 73 -7.23 -4.74 0.55
N TYR A 74 -6.86 -5.85 -0.08
CA TYR A 74 -6.75 -5.93 -1.53
C TYR A 74 -8.10 -5.64 -2.18
N SER A 75 -9.15 -6.35 -1.76
CA SER A 75 -10.51 -6.15 -2.27
C SER A 75 -10.98 -4.71 -2.05
N LYS A 76 -10.65 -4.12 -0.89
CA LYS A 76 -10.97 -2.72 -0.57
C LYS A 76 -10.34 -1.76 -1.57
N MET A 77 -9.06 -1.90 -1.91
CA MET A 77 -8.33 -0.93 -2.75
C MET A 77 -8.45 -1.23 -4.24
N MET A 78 -8.32 -2.50 -4.62
CA MET A 78 -8.19 -2.97 -6.00
C MET A 78 -9.47 -3.56 -6.58
N GLY A 79 -10.52 -3.71 -5.77
CA GLY A 79 -11.76 -4.38 -6.17
C GLY A 79 -11.62 -5.90 -6.27
N ALA A 80 -12.73 -6.58 -6.51
CA ALA A 80 -12.75 -7.99 -6.90
C ALA A 80 -12.07 -8.17 -8.26
N GLU A 81 -11.75 -9.39 -8.68
CA GLU A 81 -11.04 -9.64 -9.95
C GLU A 81 -11.73 -8.97 -11.15
N GLU A 82 -13.06 -9.09 -11.20
CA GLU A 82 -13.94 -8.58 -12.25
C GLU A 82 -14.14 -7.06 -12.21
N THR A 83 -13.85 -6.41 -11.07
CA THR A 83 -14.10 -4.98 -10.88
C THR A 83 -12.79 -4.18 -10.84
N GLY A 84 -12.86 -2.92 -11.27
CA GLY A 84 -11.71 -2.01 -11.20
C GLY A 84 -11.38 -1.57 -9.76
N PRO A 85 -10.23 -0.90 -9.59
CA PRO A 85 -9.87 -0.27 -8.31
C PRO A 85 -10.96 0.67 -7.81
N THR A 86 -11.26 0.62 -6.52
CA THR A 86 -12.46 1.24 -5.94
C THR A 86 -12.28 2.74 -5.66
N GLY A 87 -11.04 3.24 -5.73
CA GLY A 87 -10.67 4.58 -5.27
C GLY A 87 -10.60 4.71 -3.74
N ARG A 88 -10.80 3.62 -2.99
CA ARG A 88 -10.62 3.61 -1.52
C ARG A 88 -9.17 3.36 -1.15
N GLY A 89 -8.82 3.74 0.08
CA GLY A 89 -7.51 3.49 0.66
C GLY A 89 -7.64 3.12 2.13
N GLY A 90 -6.88 3.75 3.02
CA GLY A 90 -7.03 3.49 4.46
C GLY A 90 -6.06 4.26 5.33
N TYR A 91 -6.13 4.01 6.64
CA TYR A 91 -5.17 4.55 7.60
C TYR A 91 -3.86 3.76 7.59
N CYS A 92 -2.93 4.10 8.48
CA CYS A 92 -1.55 3.60 8.43
C CYS A 92 -1.43 2.07 8.44
N LEU A 93 -2.26 1.35 9.17
CA LEU A 93 -2.21 -0.12 9.18
C LEU A 93 -2.66 -0.70 7.83
N GLU A 94 -3.78 -0.24 7.29
CA GLU A 94 -4.34 -0.75 6.03
C GLU A 94 -3.39 -0.53 4.85
N VAL A 95 -2.93 0.72 4.64
CA VAL A 95 -2.10 1.04 3.47
C VAL A 95 -0.70 0.43 3.55
N ASN A 96 -0.13 0.32 4.76
CA ASN A 96 1.20 -0.27 4.92
C ASN A 96 1.17 -1.79 4.89
N ILE A 97 0.14 -2.46 5.41
CA ILE A 97 -0.01 -3.93 5.27
C ILE A 97 -0.22 -4.28 3.80
N PHE A 98 -1.12 -3.56 3.11
CA PHE A 98 -1.30 -3.73 1.67
C PHE A 98 0.02 -3.56 0.92
N PHE A 99 0.72 -2.44 1.13
CA PHE A 99 1.97 -2.16 0.42
C PHE A 99 3.10 -3.13 0.79
N HIS A 100 3.14 -3.61 2.05
CA HIS A 100 4.08 -4.66 2.45
C HIS A 100 3.91 -5.93 1.61
N HIS A 101 2.68 -6.42 1.44
CA HIS A 101 2.44 -7.61 0.62
C HIS A 101 2.70 -7.36 -0.87
N ILE A 102 2.43 -6.16 -1.39
CA ILE A 102 2.86 -5.76 -2.74
C ILE A 102 4.39 -5.89 -2.88
N LEU A 103 5.16 -5.28 -1.96
CA LEU A 103 6.63 -5.32 -2.00
C LEU A 103 7.17 -6.76 -1.90
N ARG A 104 6.60 -7.58 -1.01
CA ARG A 104 6.95 -9.01 -0.93
C ARG A 104 6.62 -9.75 -2.23
N GLY A 105 5.50 -9.43 -2.88
CA GLY A 105 5.08 -10.04 -4.15
C GLY A 105 5.99 -9.68 -5.33
N LEU A 106 6.59 -8.49 -5.30
CA LEU A 106 7.63 -8.05 -6.25
C LEU A 106 9.02 -8.63 -5.93
N GLY A 107 9.18 -9.28 -4.77
CA GLY A 107 10.43 -9.90 -4.32
C GLY A 107 11.36 -8.96 -3.56
N PHE A 108 10.86 -7.85 -3.00
CA PHE A 108 11.65 -7.04 -2.05
C PHE A 108 11.81 -7.77 -0.71
N ASP A 109 12.97 -7.57 -0.08
CA ASP A 109 13.17 -8.00 1.29
C ASP A 109 12.76 -6.89 2.27
N VAL A 110 11.62 -7.09 2.93
CA VAL A 110 10.98 -6.08 3.79
C VAL A 110 10.35 -6.73 5.01
N TYR A 111 10.31 -5.97 6.09
CA TYR A 111 9.68 -6.33 7.36
C TYR A 111 8.85 -5.16 7.89
N THR A 112 7.92 -5.44 8.81
CA THR A 112 7.06 -4.42 9.40
C THR A 112 7.68 -3.87 10.69
N VAL A 113 7.49 -2.58 10.92
CA VAL A 113 7.95 -1.89 12.14
C VAL A 113 6.83 -1.05 12.73
N GLY A 114 6.76 -1.01 14.06
CA GLY A 114 5.91 -0.08 14.80
C GLY A 114 6.65 1.22 15.09
N ALA A 115 5.91 2.32 15.18
CA ALA A 115 6.44 3.62 15.57
C ALA A 115 5.45 4.36 16.47
N ARG A 116 5.95 5.29 17.28
CA ARG A 116 5.13 6.29 17.99
C ARG A 116 5.10 7.58 17.19
N ASN A 117 3.92 8.13 16.95
CA ASN A 117 3.83 9.41 16.25
C ASN A 117 4.08 10.56 17.24
N ARG A 118 4.45 11.71 16.70
CA ARG A 118 4.55 12.96 17.46
C ARG A 118 4.08 14.07 16.54
N ASP A 119 3.35 15.03 17.09
CA ASP A 119 2.87 16.16 16.33
C ASP A 119 4.03 17.00 15.79
N ARG A 120 3.79 17.59 14.62
CA ARG A 120 4.72 18.52 14.00
C ARG A 120 4.02 19.86 13.83
N VAL A 121 4.59 20.89 14.45
CA VAL A 121 4.17 22.28 14.28
C VAL A 121 5.23 22.96 13.41
N ASN A 122 4.83 23.46 12.24
CA ASN A 122 5.74 24.05 11.24
C ASN A 122 6.92 23.13 10.88
N GLY A 123 6.66 21.82 10.75
CA GLY A 123 7.67 20.82 10.41
C GLY A 123 8.57 20.37 11.56
N VAL A 124 8.53 21.05 12.71
CA VAL A 124 9.32 20.71 13.90
C VAL A 124 8.53 19.77 14.81
N PRO A 125 9.07 18.60 15.21
CA PRO A 125 8.41 17.74 16.19
C PRO A 125 8.25 18.46 17.53
N GLN A 126 7.04 18.48 18.08
CA GLN A 126 6.74 19.11 19.37
C GLN A 126 5.80 18.24 20.19
N GLY A 127 5.77 18.47 21.51
CA GLY A 127 4.94 17.69 22.44
C GLY A 127 5.46 16.29 22.72
N ASP A 128 4.68 15.56 23.51
CA ASP A 128 4.93 14.17 23.84
C ASP A 128 4.67 13.27 22.63
N TYR A 129 5.23 12.06 22.66
CA TYR A 129 4.84 11.05 21.69
C TYR A 129 3.35 10.73 21.87
N GLY A 130 2.60 10.88 20.80
CA GLY A 130 1.24 10.40 20.69
C GLY A 130 1.23 8.88 20.48
N GLY A 131 0.19 8.26 21.01
CA GLY A 131 -0.02 6.82 20.90
C GLY A 131 0.87 5.99 21.83
N TRP A 132 0.40 4.77 22.04
CA TRP A 132 0.70 3.84 23.13
C TRP A 132 0.26 4.33 24.50
#